data_AF-A0A401MLW3-F1
#
_entry.id   AF-A0A401MLW3-F1
#
_cell.length_a   1.000
_cell.length_b   1.000
_cell.length_c   1.000
_cell.angle_alpha   90.00
_cell.angle_beta   90.00
_cell.angle_gamma   90.00
#
_symmetry.space_group_name_H-M   'P 1'
#
loop_
_entity.id
_entity.type
_entity.pdbx_description
1 polymer ?
#
loop_
_entity_poly.entity_id
_entity_poly.type
_entity_poly.pdbx_seq_one_letter_code
_entity_poly.pdbx_strand_id
1 'polypeptide(L)'
;MGRELGAALGCDPDLVEAACLSHDLGHPPFGHNGEQALNAFAEDCGGFEGNAQSLRLLTRIEPKRFTPEGSVGLNLTRAALDAATKYPWPRGAHPTDPTSPKFGVYDDDRPVFDWVREDAPGTRTTFEAQVMDWADDVAYSVHDVEDGLHAGHIDPNCLHAEPERQAVFAVAIGRYVPADTDPAELAEALDRLLAQEWWPHGYDGTAVAQARLKDATSQLIGRFCLAAEGATRAAYGTGRLTRYGAELVVPHETRLECAVLKAVADRYVMQRAEQERLRADQRIVVAELAEALTVRAPDGLDPQFRALFDQAPDDRARKRVIVDQIASLTDASARSLHARLTGQR
;
A
#
# COMPACT_ATOMS: atom_id res chain seq x y z
N MET A 1 -11.90 8.41 5.07
CA MET A 1 -11.19 9.40 4.22
C MET A 1 -11.57 9.26 2.75
N GLY A 2 -11.14 8.21 2.05
CA GLY A 2 -11.39 8.06 0.60
C GLY A 2 -12.86 8.16 0.21
N ARG A 3 -13.76 7.49 0.95
CA ARG A 3 -15.22 7.59 0.76
C ARG A 3 -15.76 9.02 0.73
N GLU A 4 -15.34 9.85 1.69
CA GLU A 4 -15.82 11.23 1.85
C GLU A 4 -15.23 12.15 0.78
N LEU A 5 -13.92 12.03 0.51
CA LEU A 5 -13.25 12.77 -0.56
C LEU A 5 -13.84 12.41 -1.93
N GLY A 6 -14.08 11.12 -2.18
CA GLY A 6 -14.73 10.63 -3.39
C GLY A 6 -16.14 11.21 -3.56
N ALA A 7 -16.95 11.20 -2.50
CA ALA A 7 -18.28 11.82 -2.52
C ALA A 7 -18.20 13.33 -2.84
N ALA A 8 -17.28 14.04 -2.19
CA ALA A 8 -17.06 15.48 -2.39
C ALA A 8 -16.60 15.81 -3.82
N LEU A 9 -15.92 14.89 -4.50
CA LEU A 9 -15.47 15.01 -5.90
C LEU A 9 -16.47 14.46 -6.94
N GLY A 10 -17.56 13.81 -6.49
CA GLY A 10 -18.62 13.30 -7.35
C GLY A 10 -18.43 11.86 -7.86
N CYS A 11 -17.49 11.12 -7.26
CA CYS A 11 -17.38 9.67 -7.39
C CYS A 11 -18.58 8.96 -6.74
N ASP A 12 -18.74 7.68 -7.04
CA ASP A 12 -19.55 6.81 -6.20
C ASP A 12 -18.79 6.53 -4.88
N PRO A 13 -19.32 6.91 -3.70
CA PRO A 13 -18.62 6.76 -2.43
C PRO A 13 -18.36 5.30 -2.06
N ASP A 14 -19.27 4.39 -2.40
CA ASP A 14 -19.15 2.98 -2.04
C ASP A 14 -18.11 2.30 -2.93
N LEU A 15 -17.98 2.76 -4.18
CA LEU A 15 -16.91 2.33 -5.09
C LEU A 15 -15.53 2.73 -4.57
N VAL A 16 -15.37 3.98 -4.13
CA VAL A 16 -14.08 4.45 -3.58
C VAL A 16 -13.78 3.77 -2.24
N GLU A 17 -14.78 3.57 -1.40
CA GLU A 17 -14.61 2.81 -0.15
C GLU A 17 -14.16 1.38 -0.41
N ALA A 18 -14.79 0.68 -1.37
CA ALA A 18 -14.39 -0.66 -1.76
C ALA A 18 -12.94 -0.68 -2.26
N ALA A 19 -12.53 0.29 -3.08
CA ALA A 19 -11.15 0.43 -3.52
C ALA A 19 -10.19 0.61 -2.34
N CYS A 20 -10.49 1.54 -1.42
CA CYS A 20 -9.71 1.77 -0.20
C CYS A 20 -9.62 0.53 0.70
N LEU A 21 -10.69 -0.24 0.86
CA LEU A 21 -10.65 -1.48 1.65
C LEU A 21 -9.86 -2.60 0.97
N SER A 22 -9.73 -2.53 -0.36
CA SER A 22 -9.11 -3.59 -1.16
C SER A 22 -7.63 -3.39 -1.48
N HIS A 23 -7.11 -2.16 -1.39
CA HIS A 23 -5.78 -1.81 -1.92
C HIS A 23 -4.66 -2.70 -1.37
N ASP A 24 -4.74 -3.03 -0.07
CA ASP A 24 -3.70 -3.77 0.64
C ASP A 24 -4.01 -5.26 0.88
N LEU A 25 -5.11 -5.81 0.32
CA LEU A 25 -5.50 -7.20 0.57
C LEU A 25 -4.44 -8.22 0.15
N GLY A 26 -3.63 -7.91 -0.85
CA GLY A 26 -2.58 -8.78 -1.36
C GLY A 26 -1.23 -8.67 -0.66
N HIS A 27 -1.08 -7.83 0.36
CA HIS A 27 0.18 -7.74 1.09
C HIS A 27 0.46 -9.04 1.86
N PRO A 28 1.68 -9.60 1.74
CA PRO A 28 2.04 -10.82 2.44
C PRO A 28 2.31 -10.51 3.93
N PRO A 29 2.46 -11.55 4.77
CA PRO A 29 2.99 -11.40 6.13
C PRO A 29 4.22 -10.50 6.17
N PHE A 30 4.31 -9.63 7.17
CA PHE A 30 5.42 -8.70 7.39
C PHE A 30 5.54 -7.58 6.32
N GLY A 31 4.47 -7.32 5.58
CA GLY A 31 4.36 -6.18 4.64
C GLY A 31 5.47 -6.16 3.59
N HIS A 32 6.08 -4.98 3.37
CA HIS A 32 7.16 -4.81 2.38
C HIS A 32 8.36 -5.75 2.57
N ASN A 33 8.65 -6.19 3.79
CA ASN A 33 9.75 -7.13 4.03
C ASN A 33 9.39 -8.53 3.53
N GLY A 34 8.15 -8.95 3.78
CA GLY A 34 7.61 -10.18 3.22
C GLY A 34 7.54 -10.13 1.69
N GLU A 35 7.11 -9.00 1.12
CA GLU A 35 7.07 -8.78 -0.33
C GLU A 35 8.45 -8.99 -0.97
N GLN A 36 9.52 -8.43 -0.39
CA GLN A 36 10.88 -8.63 -0.90
C GLN A 36 11.30 -10.10 -0.89
N ALA A 37 11.10 -10.80 0.23
CA ALA A 37 11.47 -12.22 0.35
C ALA A 37 10.63 -13.10 -0.58
N LEU A 38 9.33 -12.84 -0.66
CA LEU A 38 8.40 -13.60 -1.48
C LEU A 38 8.61 -13.34 -2.97
N ASN A 39 8.96 -12.11 -3.37
CA ASN A 39 9.30 -11.77 -4.75
C ASN A 39 10.58 -12.46 -5.21
N ALA A 40 11.61 -12.54 -4.35
CA ALA A 40 12.82 -13.31 -4.64
C ALA A 40 12.50 -14.81 -4.83
N PHE A 41 11.66 -15.38 -3.96
CA PHE A 41 11.21 -16.77 -4.12
C PHE A 41 10.40 -16.96 -5.41
N ALA A 42 9.53 -16.02 -5.76
CA ALA A 42 8.60 -16.09 -6.89
C ALA A 42 9.22 -15.69 -8.25
N GLU A 43 10.52 -15.40 -8.33
CA GLU A 43 11.15 -14.81 -9.52
C GLU A 43 10.88 -15.60 -10.82
N ASP A 44 11.02 -16.93 -10.75
CA ASP A 44 10.81 -17.88 -11.85
C ASP A 44 9.34 -18.14 -12.20
N CYS A 45 8.39 -17.69 -11.36
CA CYS A 45 6.95 -17.77 -11.63
C CYS A 45 6.29 -16.41 -11.93
N GLY A 46 7.10 -15.39 -12.23
CA GLY A 46 6.63 -14.05 -12.61
C GLY A 46 6.80 -12.99 -11.51
N GLY A 47 7.38 -13.34 -10.37
CA GLY A 47 7.62 -12.44 -9.24
C GLY A 47 6.39 -12.26 -8.35
N PHE A 48 6.48 -11.34 -7.40
CA PHE A 48 5.42 -11.03 -6.46
C PHE A 48 5.32 -9.52 -6.23
N GLU A 49 4.09 -9.01 -6.21
CA GLU A 49 3.77 -7.62 -5.84
C GLU A 49 2.38 -7.60 -5.21
N GLY A 50 2.22 -6.90 -4.09
CA GLY A 50 0.99 -6.90 -3.31
C GLY A 50 -0.27 -6.46 -4.08
N ASN A 51 -0.18 -5.45 -4.93
CA ASN A 51 -1.30 -4.95 -5.76
C ASN A 51 -1.70 -5.96 -6.84
N ALA A 52 -0.71 -6.63 -7.46
CA ALA A 52 -1.01 -7.75 -8.37
C ALA A 52 -1.68 -8.92 -7.64
N GLN A 53 -1.26 -9.18 -6.40
CA GLN A 53 -1.90 -10.17 -5.53
C GLN A 53 -3.31 -9.74 -5.10
N SER A 54 -3.56 -8.45 -4.85
CA SER A 54 -4.89 -7.91 -4.55
C SER A 54 -5.85 -8.21 -5.70
N LEU A 55 -5.47 -7.95 -6.95
CA LEU A 55 -6.32 -8.29 -8.10
C LEU A 55 -6.62 -9.79 -8.14
N ARG A 56 -5.59 -10.63 -8.03
CA ARG A 56 -5.72 -12.09 -8.03
C ARG A 56 -6.59 -12.62 -6.88
N LEU A 57 -6.52 -12.02 -5.70
CA LEU A 57 -7.39 -12.36 -4.57
C LEU A 57 -8.85 -12.07 -4.90
N LEU A 58 -9.13 -10.86 -5.38
CA LEU A 58 -10.48 -10.40 -5.70
C LEU A 58 -11.12 -11.20 -6.85
N THR A 59 -10.32 -11.70 -7.80
CA THR A 59 -10.83 -12.35 -9.02
C THR A 59 -10.69 -13.88 -9.04
N ARG A 60 -9.89 -14.48 -8.17
CA ARG A 60 -9.55 -15.91 -8.27
C ARG A 60 -9.46 -16.63 -6.93
N ILE A 61 -8.68 -16.13 -5.97
CA ILE A 61 -8.36 -16.88 -4.75
C ILE A 61 -9.53 -16.88 -3.76
N GLU A 62 -10.17 -15.74 -3.52
CA GLU A 62 -11.23 -15.68 -2.51
C GLU A 62 -12.46 -16.52 -2.94
N PRO A 63 -12.79 -17.61 -2.22
CA PRO A 63 -13.73 -18.62 -2.72
C PRO A 63 -15.19 -18.18 -2.47
N LYS A 64 -15.70 -17.26 -3.29
CA LYS A 64 -17.07 -16.74 -3.16
C LYS A 64 -18.01 -17.19 -4.27
N ARG A 65 -17.57 -17.17 -5.53
CA ARG A 65 -18.41 -17.58 -6.67
C ARG A 65 -17.63 -18.33 -7.74
N PHE A 66 -18.28 -19.34 -8.30
CA PHE A 66 -17.72 -20.21 -9.33
C PHE A 66 -18.61 -20.21 -10.57
N THR A 67 -17.95 -20.36 -11.72
CA THR A 67 -18.52 -20.56 -13.06
C THR A 67 -18.03 -21.92 -13.58
N PRO A 68 -18.59 -22.46 -14.67
CA PRO A 68 -18.03 -23.66 -15.32
C PRO A 68 -16.54 -23.52 -15.68
N GLU A 69 -16.07 -22.30 -15.90
CA GLU A 69 -14.68 -21.96 -16.24
C GLU A 69 -13.77 -21.84 -15.01
N GLY A 70 -14.32 -21.78 -13.79
CA GLY A 70 -13.58 -21.71 -12.53
C GLY A 70 -14.06 -20.62 -11.58
N SER A 71 -13.21 -20.30 -10.59
CA SER A 71 -13.48 -19.21 -9.63
C SER A 71 -13.49 -17.86 -10.34
N VAL A 72 -14.44 -17.01 -9.96
CA VAL A 72 -14.49 -15.57 -10.32
C VAL A 72 -14.26 -14.69 -9.09
N GLY A 73 -13.65 -15.26 -8.05
CA GLY A 73 -13.34 -14.60 -6.80
C GLY A 73 -14.60 -14.05 -6.13
N LEU A 74 -14.53 -12.79 -5.70
CA LEU A 74 -15.63 -12.04 -5.10
C LEU A 74 -16.69 -11.59 -6.10
N ASN A 75 -16.47 -11.79 -7.41
CA ASN A 75 -17.39 -11.42 -8.49
C ASN A 75 -17.82 -9.94 -8.39
N LEU A 76 -16.83 -9.07 -8.17
CA LEU A 76 -17.01 -7.62 -8.09
C LEU A 76 -17.34 -7.02 -9.46
N THR A 77 -17.88 -5.80 -9.45
CA THR A 77 -18.14 -5.07 -10.70
C THR A 77 -16.83 -4.68 -11.37
N ARG A 78 -16.88 -4.49 -12.68
CA ARG A 78 -15.74 -4.02 -13.47
C ARG A 78 -15.14 -2.72 -12.94
N ALA A 79 -16.01 -1.79 -12.51
CA ALA A 79 -15.60 -0.51 -11.94
C ALA A 79 -14.83 -0.69 -10.62
N ALA A 80 -15.26 -1.61 -9.75
CA ALA A 80 -14.57 -1.90 -8.49
C ALA A 80 -13.18 -2.47 -8.71
N LEU A 81 -13.02 -3.40 -9.66
CA LEU A 81 -11.72 -3.96 -10.00
C LEU A 81 -10.77 -2.90 -10.60
N ASP A 82 -11.27 -2.03 -11.49
CA ASP A 82 -10.47 -0.94 -12.09
C ASP A 82 -10.05 0.11 -11.03
N ALA A 83 -10.94 0.43 -10.08
CA ALA A 83 -10.66 1.34 -8.97
C ALA A 83 -9.66 0.75 -7.95
N ALA A 84 -9.67 -0.58 -7.75
CA ALA A 84 -8.71 -1.29 -6.92
C ALA A 84 -7.33 -1.49 -7.59
N THR A 85 -7.22 -1.22 -8.90
CA THR A 85 -5.98 -1.44 -9.65
C THR A 85 -5.10 -0.20 -9.64
N LYS A 86 -4.20 -0.09 -8.65
CA LYS A 86 -3.24 1.01 -8.49
C LYS A 86 -2.23 1.10 -9.65
N TYR A 87 -1.72 -0.05 -10.09
CA TYR A 87 -0.72 -0.16 -11.16
C TYR A 87 -1.31 -0.86 -12.39
N PRO A 88 -1.97 -0.13 -13.31
CA PRO A 88 -2.62 -0.70 -14.49
C PRO A 88 -1.62 -1.11 -15.60
N TRP A 89 -0.62 -1.91 -15.23
CA TRP A 89 0.39 -2.48 -16.12
C TRP A 89 0.95 -3.80 -15.58
N PRO A 90 1.41 -4.71 -16.47
CA PRO A 90 2.11 -5.93 -16.07
C PRO A 90 3.55 -5.64 -15.64
N ARG A 91 4.22 -6.65 -15.08
CA ARG A 91 5.63 -6.57 -14.69
C ARG A 91 6.52 -6.13 -15.87
N GLY A 92 7.40 -5.16 -15.62
CA GLY A 92 8.33 -4.62 -16.62
C GLY A 92 7.72 -3.65 -17.64
N ALA A 93 6.43 -3.30 -17.51
CA ALA A 93 5.73 -2.38 -18.42
C ALA A 93 5.33 -1.05 -17.75
N HIS A 94 6.03 -0.67 -16.68
CA HIS A 94 5.82 0.61 -16.03
C HIS A 94 6.07 1.75 -17.04
N PRO A 95 5.20 2.77 -17.12
CA PRO A 95 5.16 3.71 -18.24
C PRO A 95 6.39 4.62 -18.38
N THR A 96 7.07 4.93 -17.27
CA THR A 96 8.19 5.88 -17.25
C THR A 96 9.49 5.30 -16.70
N ASP A 97 9.45 4.08 -16.16
CA ASP A 97 10.59 3.44 -15.50
C ASP A 97 10.50 1.92 -15.66
N PRO A 98 11.06 1.36 -16.74
CA PRO A 98 11.07 -0.09 -16.97
C PRO A 98 11.74 -0.92 -15.88
N THR A 99 12.52 -0.30 -14.99
CA THR A 99 13.20 -0.96 -13.87
C THR A 99 12.35 -1.02 -12.60
N SER A 100 11.23 -0.30 -12.58
CA SER A 100 10.31 -0.30 -11.45
C SER A 100 9.83 -1.72 -11.12
N PRO A 101 9.91 -2.15 -9.85
CA PRO A 101 9.40 -3.45 -9.43
C PRO A 101 7.86 -3.47 -9.32
N LYS A 102 7.19 -2.33 -9.49
CA LYS A 102 5.75 -2.18 -9.27
C LYS A 102 4.94 -2.57 -10.50
N PHE A 103 3.94 -3.42 -10.32
CA PHE A 103 2.98 -3.87 -11.34
C PHE A 103 1.71 -4.37 -10.67
N GLY A 104 0.59 -4.40 -11.39
CA GLY A 104 -0.74 -4.71 -10.80
C GLY A 104 -1.43 -5.94 -11.36
N VAL A 105 -0.74 -6.75 -12.19
CA VAL A 105 -1.33 -7.95 -12.78
C VAL A 105 -0.27 -9.00 -13.10
N TYR A 106 -0.56 -10.25 -12.74
CA TYR A 106 0.21 -11.43 -13.15
C TYR A 106 -0.25 -11.95 -14.52
N ASP A 107 0.61 -12.68 -15.23
CA ASP A 107 0.29 -13.28 -16.53
C ASP A 107 -1.02 -14.11 -16.49
N ASP A 108 -1.20 -14.89 -15.43
CA ASP A 108 -2.39 -15.73 -15.19
C ASP A 108 -3.69 -14.93 -15.09
N ASP A 109 -3.60 -13.67 -14.66
CA ASP A 109 -4.73 -12.79 -14.37
C ASP A 109 -4.98 -11.78 -15.51
N ARG A 110 -4.25 -11.90 -16.63
CA ARG A 110 -4.43 -11.05 -17.81
C ARG A 110 -5.82 -11.10 -18.42
N PRO A 111 -6.51 -12.25 -18.55
CA PRO A 111 -7.84 -12.28 -19.15
C PRO A 111 -8.86 -11.40 -18.41
N VAL A 112 -8.85 -11.39 -17.07
CA VAL A 112 -9.74 -10.54 -16.28
C VAL A 112 -9.27 -9.08 -16.29
N PHE A 113 -7.96 -8.84 -16.20
CA PHE A 113 -7.40 -7.50 -16.26
C PHE A 113 -7.71 -6.81 -17.59
N ASP A 114 -7.50 -7.48 -18.73
CA ASP A 114 -7.74 -6.93 -20.06
C ASP A 114 -9.23 -6.61 -20.25
N TRP A 115 -10.14 -7.44 -19.70
CA TRP A 115 -11.57 -7.15 -19.66
C TRP A 115 -11.89 -5.92 -18.80
N VAL A 116 -11.26 -5.78 -17.62
CA VAL A 116 -11.42 -4.60 -16.76
C VAL A 116 -10.98 -3.33 -17.50
N ARG A 117 -9.86 -3.43 -18.22
CA ARG A 117 -9.17 -2.33 -18.89
C ARG A 117 -9.62 -2.06 -20.33
N GLU A 118 -10.62 -2.77 -20.83
CA GLU A 118 -11.20 -2.51 -22.15
C GLU A 118 -11.59 -1.01 -22.30
N ASP A 119 -11.27 -0.38 -23.41
CA ASP A 119 -11.46 1.08 -23.64
C ASP A 119 -10.70 2.03 -22.69
N ALA A 120 -9.87 1.51 -21.78
CA ALA A 120 -9.06 2.36 -20.92
C ALA A 120 -7.91 3.02 -21.71
N PRO A 121 -7.60 4.30 -21.47
CA PRO A 121 -6.53 4.99 -22.18
C PRO A 121 -5.16 4.57 -21.63
N GLY A 122 -4.60 3.51 -22.23
CA GLY A 122 -3.26 3.00 -21.89
C GLY A 122 -3.15 2.60 -20.41
N THR A 123 -2.10 3.09 -19.75
CA THR A 123 -1.78 2.83 -18.34
C THR A 123 -2.37 3.88 -17.39
N ARG A 124 -3.37 4.66 -17.81
CA ARG A 124 -3.97 5.67 -16.93
C ARG A 124 -4.81 5.01 -15.84
N THR A 125 -4.64 5.46 -14.61
CA THR A 125 -5.48 5.04 -13.48
C THR A 125 -6.84 5.73 -13.53
N THR A 126 -7.87 5.08 -13.00
CA THR A 126 -9.17 5.72 -12.82
C THR A 126 -9.07 6.83 -11.76
N PHE A 127 -9.98 7.79 -11.84
CA PHE A 127 -10.08 8.88 -10.86
C PHE A 127 -10.37 8.33 -9.46
N GLU A 128 -11.18 7.28 -9.35
CA GLU A 128 -11.45 6.57 -8.09
C GLU A 128 -10.18 5.93 -7.50
N ALA A 129 -9.33 5.32 -8.34
CA ALA A 129 -8.04 4.80 -7.91
C ALA A 129 -7.10 5.92 -7.44
N GLN A 130 -7.10 7.08 -8.10
CA GLN A 130 -6.30 8.25 -7.68
C GLN A 130 -6.78 8.83 -6.34
N VAL A 131 -8.10 8.87 -6.11
CA VAL A 131 -8.68 9.29 -4.82
C VAL A 131 -8.32 8.30 -3.71
N MET A 132 -8.40 7.00 -4.00
CA MET A 132 -7.97 5.95 -3.07
C MET A 132 -6.49 6.09 -2.73
N ASP A 133 -5.63 6.25 -3.74
CA ASP A 133 -4.17 6.37 -3.59
C ASP A 133 -3.79 7.59 -2.74
N TRP A 134 -4.45 8.73 -2.96
CA TRP A 134 -4.24 9.91 -2.12
C TRP A 134 -4.77 9.73 -0.70
N ALA A 135 -5.93 9.06 -0.53
CA ALA A 135 -6.46 8.78 0.80
C ALA A 135 -5.55 7.85 1.61
N ASP A 136 -4.93 6.87 0.95
CA ASP A 136 -3.90 6.01 1.54
C ASP A 136 -2.66 6.81 1.93
N ASP A 137 -2.13 7.64 1.02
CA ASP A 137 -0.99 8.53 1.29
C ASP A 137 -1.20 9.43 2.51
N VAL A 138 -2.39 10.03 2.63
CA VAL A 138 -2.78 10.86 3.77
C VAL A 138 -2.88 10.03 5.05
N ALA A 139 -3.58 8.89 5.02
CA ALA A 139 -3.76 8.05 6.20
C ALA A 139 -2.43 7.54 6.74
N TYR A 140 -1.58 7.00 5.87
CA TYR A 140 -0.27 6.49 6.24
C TYR A 140 0.65 7.59 6.79
N SER A 141 0.75 8.72 6.09
CA SER A 141 1.63 9.81 6.51
C SER A 141 1.25 10.41 7.86
N VAL A 142 -0.04 10.54 8.16
CA VAL A 142 -0.52 11.17 9.39
C VAL A 142 -0.55 10.16 10.55
N HIS A 143 -1.11 8.96 10.35
CA HIS A 143 -1.24 7.99 11.44
C HIS A 143 0.11 7.41 11.87
N ASP A 144 1.07 7.21 10.96
CA ASP A 144 2.40 6.72 11.36
C ASP A 144 3.14 7.73 12.24
N VAL A 145 2.94 9.04 12.00
CA VAL A 145 3.47 10.10 12.86
C VAL A 145 2.73 10.12 14.20
N GLU A 146 1.40 9.97 14.20
CA GLU A 146 0.61 9.83 15.44
C GLU A 146 1.10 8.64 16.29
N ASP A 147 1.26 7.46 15.68
CA ASP A 147 1.73 6.25 16.35
C ASP A 147 3.17 6.41 16.84
N GLY A 148 4.04 7.04 16.05
CA GLY A 148 5.40 7.35 16.45
C GLY A 148 5.48 8.29 17.66
N LEU A 149 4.62 9.31 17.72
CA LEU A 149 4.47 10.21 18.87
C LEU A 149 3.90 9.45 20.07
N HIS A 150 2.85 8.65 19.87
CA HIS A 150 2.18 7.88 20.91
C HIS A 150 3.12 6.85 21.56
N ALA A 151 3.94 6.17 20.76
CA ALA A 151 4.94 5.20 21.20
C ALA A 151 6.21 5.83 21.80
N GLY A 152 6.31 7.18 21.82
CA GLY A 152 7.48 7.90 22.31
C GLY A 152 8.72 7.73 21.42
N HIS A 153 8.52 7.38 20.15
CA HIS A 153 9.60 7.27 19.16
C HIS A 153 9.92 8.61 18.50
N ILE A 154 8.96 9.53 18.50
CA ILE A 154 9.08 10.89 17.99
C ILE A 154 8.87 11.85 19.16
N ASP A 155 9.83 12.76 19.39
CA ASP A 155 9.60 13.98 20.16
C ASP A 155 9.34 15.10 19.13
N PRO A 156 8.15 15.71 19.07
CA PRO A 156 7.86 16.69 18.03
C PRO A 156 8.80 17.90 18.11
N ASN A 157 9.39 18.18 19.27
CA ASN A 157 10.34 19.29 19.41
C ASN A 157 11.67 19.03 18.70
N CYS A 158 12.03 17.76 18.42
CA CYS A 158 13.27 17.45 17.71
C CYS A 158 13.25 17.98 16.27
N LEU A 159 12.06 18.16 15.69
CA LEU A 159 11.88 18.66 14.32
C LEU A 159 12.24 20.13 14.14
N HIS A 160 12.51 20.86 15.23
CA HIS A 160 13.10 22.20 15.19
C HIS A 160 14.64 22.17 15.07
N ALA A 161 15.30 21.05 15.37
CA ALA A 161 16.75 20.95 15.34
C ALA A 161 17.24 20.70 13.91
N GLU A 162 18.14 21.56 13.42
CA GLU A 162 18.66 21.48 12.05
C GLU A 162 19.26 20.11 11.67
N PRO A 163 20.05 19.43 12.52
CA PRO A 163 20.55 18.10 12.19
C PRO A 163 19.46 17.05 11.97
N GLU A 164 18.36 17.13 12.73
CA GLU A 164 17.22 16.22 12.61
C GLU A 164 16.43 16.52 11.33
N ARG A 165 16.21 17.80 11.00
CA ARG A 165 15.58 18.23 9.74
C ARG A 165 16.34 17.70 8.53
N GLN A 166 17.67 17.86 8.52
CA GLN A 166 18.51 17.34 7.44
C GLN A 166 18.41 15.82 7.29
N ALA A 167 18.36 15.09 8.39
CA ALA A 167 18.19 13.63 8.37
C ALA A 167 16.82 13.23 7.78
N VAL A 168 15.74 13.93 8.14
CA VAL A 168 14.41 13.71 7.57
C VAL A 168 14.40 14.01 6.07
N PHE A 169 14.98 15.14 5.63
CA PHE A 169 14.98 15.50 4.22
C PHE A 169 15.82 14.54 3.37
N ALA A 170 16.92 14.03 3.91
CA ALA A 170 17.71 12.98 3.27
C ALA A 170 16.92 11.69 3.06
N VAL A 171 15.96 11.37 3.95
CA VAL A 171 15.04 10.23 3.78
C VAL A 171 13.95 10.53 2.75
N ALA A 172 13.49 11.78 2.66
CA ALA A 172 12.46 12.19 1.70
C ALA A 172 12.94 12.16 0.25
N ILE A 173 14.14 12.69 -0.02
CA ILE A 173 14.65 12.89 -1.38
C ILE A 173 14.92 11.56 -2.08
N GLY A 174 14.37 11.41 -3.29
CA GLY A 174 14.48 10.20 -4.11
C GLY A 174 13.55 9.07 -3.68
N ARG A 175 12.86 9.19 -2.54
CA ARG A 175 11.93 8.18 -2.02
C ARG A 175 10.49 8.65 -1.97
N TYR A 176 10.24 9.80 -1.34
CA TYR A 176 8.90 10.40 -1.21
C TYR A 176 8.73 11.64 -2.07
N VAL A 177 9.85 12.24 -2.52
CA VAL A 177 9.89 13.32 -3.52
C VAL A 177 10.97 13.02 -4.57
N PRO A 178 10.92 13.65 -5.76
CA PRO A 178 11.96 13.50 -6.78
C PRO A 178 13.39 13.75 -6.25
N ALA A 179 14.37 13.06 -6.82
CA ALA A 179 15.77 13.13 -6.38
C ALA A 179 16.42 14.52 -6.57
N ASP A 180 15.82 15.38 -7.40
CA ASP A 180 16.23 16.75 -7.69
C ASP A 180 15.44 17.82 -6.92
N THR A 181 14.58 17.42 -5.96
CA THR A 181 13.83 18.35 -5.10
C THR A 181 14.78 19.17 -4.24
N ASP A 182 14.58 20.48 -4.17
CA ASP A 182 15.37 21.36 -3.30
C ASP A 182 15.01 21.11 -1.82
N PRO A 183 15.98 20.77 -0.93
CA PRO A 183 15.73 20.63 0.50
C PRO A 183 15.06 21.87 1.14
N ALA A 184 15.21 23.06 0.57
CA ALA A 184 14.53 24.26 1.03
C ALA A 184 12.99 24.15 0.93
N GLU A 185 12.47 23.50 -0.12
CA GLU A 185 11.02 23.30 -0.27
C GLU A 185 10.47 22.36 0.82
N LEU A 186 11.26 21.35 1.23
CA LEU A 186 10.93 20.46 2.33
C LEU A 186 11.01 21.17 3.69
N ALA A 187 11.99 22.06 3.85
CA ALA A 187 12.10 22.92 5.03
C ALA A 187 10.88 23.83 5.17
N GLU A 188 10.45 24.49 4.10
CA GLU A 188 9.25 25.31 4.09
C GLU A 188 7.98 24.49 4.38
N ALA A 189 7.88 23.27 3.84
CA ALA A 189 6.78 22.37 4.14
C ALA A 189 6.73 21.97 5.61
N LEU A 190 7.87 21.63 6.21
CA LEU A 190 7.95 21.34 7.63
C LEU A 190 7.59 22.57 8.47
N ASP A 191 8.07 23.76 8.09
CA ASP A 191 7.78 25.00 8.81
C ASP A 191 6.29 25.35 8.79
N ARG A 192 5.59 25.13 7.67
CA ARG A 192 4.13 25.29 7.58
C ARG A 192 3.38 24.35 8.54
N LEU A 193 3.87 23.13 8.72
CA LEU A 193 3.31 22.15 9.65
C LEU A 193 3.55 22.56 11.11
N LEU A 194 4.80 22.88 11.45
CA LEU A 194 5.20 23.28 12.80
C LEU A 194 4.57 24.60 13.26
N ALA A 195 4.22 25.49 12.31
CA ALA A 195 3.56 26.76 12.61
C ALA A 195 2.07 26.64 12.94
N GLN A 196 1.45 25.46 12.80
CA GLN A 196 0.03 25.27 13.08
C GLN A 196 -0.24 25.30 14.59
N GLU A 197 -1.29 26.02 15.02
CA GLU A 197 -1.64 26.12 16.45
C GLU A 197 -1.97 24.77 17.09
N TRP A 198 -2.51 23.84 16.29
CA TRP A 198 -2.85 22.48 16.70
C TRP A 198 -1.68 21.51 16.62
N TRP A 199 -0.49 21.92 16.16
CA TRP A 199 0.67 21.04 16.11
C TRP A 199 1.06 20.57 17.52
N PRO A 200 1.38 19.27 17.73
CA PRO A 200 1.76 18.78 19.04
C PRO A 200 3.13 19.35 19.46
N HIS A 201 3.20 20.05 20.60
CA HIS A 201 4.44 20.61 21.16
C HIS A 201 5.04 19.74 22.29
N GLY A 202 4.74 18.44 22.24
CA GLY A 202 5.16 17.45 23.21
C GLY A 202 4.07 16.40 23.45
N TYR A 203 4.46 15.24 23.96
CA TYR A 203 3.54 14.16 24.28
C TYR A 203 3.99 13.46 25.58
N ASP A 204 3.17 13.54 26.63
CA ASP A 204 3.45 12.98 27.95
C ASP A 204 2.55 11.79 28.32
N GLY A 205 1.76 11.30 27.36
CA GLY A 205 0.82 10.19 27.55
C GLY A 205 -0.44 10.54 28.33
N THR A 206 -0.61 11.78 28.79
CA THR A 206 -1.83 12.20 29.49
C THR A 206 -3.04 12.22 28.54
N ALA A 207 -4.25 12.10 29.10
CA ALA A 207 -5.48 12.19 28.32
C ALA A 207 -5.59 13.51 27.51
N VAL A 208 -5.05 14.61 28.04
CA VAL A 208 -5.01 15.91 27.34
C VAL A 208 -4.05 15.88 26.17
N ALA A 209 -2.84 15.32 26.34
CA ALA A 209 -1.89 15.15 25.24
C ALA A 209 -2.45 14.23 24.14
N GLN A 210 -3.12 13.14 24.52
CA GLN A 210 -3.81 12.26 23.58
C GLN A 210 -4.93 12.97 22.81
N ALA A 211 -5.73 13.80 23.49
CA ALA A 211 -6.78 14.57 22.82
C ALA A 211 -6.20 15.57 21.80
N ARG A 212 -5.11 16.25 22.15
CA ARG A 212 -4.41 17.18 21.25
C ARG A 212 -3.81 16.46 20.05
N LEU A 213 -3.21 15.29 20.27
CA LEU A 213 -2.64 14.49 19.19
C LEU A 213 -3.73 14.06 18.20
N LYS A 214 -4.86 13.54 18.69
CA LYS A 214 -6.01 13.17 17.84
C LYS A 214 -6.62 14.35 17.09
N ASP A 215 -6.65 15.53 17.71
CA ASP A 215 -7.07 16.76 17.05
C ASP A 215 -6.11 17.13 15.92
N ALA A 216 -4.80 17.12 16.17
CA ALA A 216 -3.78 17.36 15.15
C ALA A 216 -3.89 16.39 13.96
N THR A 217 -4.06 15.09 14.23
CA THR A 217 -4.33 14.07 13.21
C THR A 217 -5.54 14.45 12.36
N SER A 218 -6.66 14.80 13.00
CA SER A 218 -7.91 15.16 12.31
C SER A 218 -7.75 16.42 11.45
N GLN A 219 -7.01 17.42 11.95
CA GLN A 219 -6.72 18.68 11.23
C GLN A 219 -5.83 18.43 10.02
N LEU A 220 -4.80 17.58 10.13
CA LEU A 220 -3.92 17.20 9.02
C LEU A 220 -4.71 16.50 7.91
N ILE A 221 -5.50 15.49 8.26
CA ILE A 221 -6.34 14.77 7.31
C ILE A 221 -7.29 15.73 6.60
N GLY A 222 -7.99 16.59 7.36
CA GLY A 222 -8.92 17.57 6.83
C GLY A 222 -8.23 18.55 5.86
N ARG A 223 -7.09 19.10 6.25
CA ARG A 223 -6.28 20.02 5.44
C ARG A 223 -5.86 19.39 4.12
N PHE A 224 -5.33 18.17 4.14
CA PHE A 224 -4.86 17.47 2.94
C PHE A 224 -6.01 17.08 1.99
N CYS A 225 -7.13 16.60 2.53
CA CYS A 225 -8.32 16.30 1.74
C CYS A 225 -8.92 17.55 1.11
N LEU A 226 -9.09 18.64 1.88
CA LEU A 226 -9.68 19.90 1.38
C LEU A 226 -8.79 20.57 0.33
N ALA A 227 -7.46 20.51 0.47
CA ALA A 227 -6.54 21.03 -0.52
C ALA A 227 -6.65 20.28 -1.87
N ALA A 228 -6.70 18.95 -1.82
CA ALA A 228 -6.90 18.12 -3.00
C ALA A 228 -8.29 18.33 -3.63
N GLU A 229 -9.34 18.41 -2.80
CA GLU A 229 -10.70 18.70 -3.27
C GLU A 229 -10.76 20.05 -3.98
N GLY A 230 -10.33 21.13 -3.31
CA GLY A 230 -10.39 22.49 -3.82
C GLY A 230 -9.64 22.68 -5.13
N ALA A 231 -8.40 22.15 -5.21
CA ALA A 231 -7.60 22.23 -6.43
C ALA A 231 -8.21 21.43 -7.58
N THR A 232 -8.73 20.23 -7.30
CA THR A 232 -9.40 19.40 -8.32
C THR A 232 -10.68 20.05 -8.83
N ARG A 233 -11.48 20.64 -7.92
CA ARG A 233 -12.69 21.40 -8.28
C ARG A 233 -12.37 22.67 -9.09
N ALA A 234 -11.27 23.34 -8.80
CA ALA A 234 -10.82 24.48 -9.60
C ALA A 234 -10.44 24.07 -11.04
N ALA A 235 -9.84 22.88 -11.22
CA ALA A 235 -9.42 22.39 -12.52
C ALA A 235 -10.56 21.76 -13.36
N TYR A 236 -11.46 21.01 -12.73
CA TYR A 236 -12.47 20.18 -13.44
C TYR A 236 -13.93 20.60 -13.18
N GLY A 237 -14.16 21.59 -12.30
CA GLY A 237 -15.49 22.06 -11.95
C GLY A 237 -16.23 21.16 -10.95
N THR A 238 -17.52 21.44 -10.75
CA THR A 238 -18.37 20.83 -9.72
C THR A 238 -19.14 19.58 -10.20
N GLY A 239 -18.91 19.15 -11.45
CA GLY A 239 -19.55 17.97 -12.03
C GLY A 239 -19.11 16.66 -11.38
N ARG A 240 -19.66 15.54 -11.87
CA ARG A 240 -19.22 14.21 -11.45
C ARG A 240 -17.87 13.89 -12.11
N LEU A 241 -16.86 13.63 -11.30
CA LEU A 241 -15.53 13.23 -11.75
C LEU A 241 -15.43 11.71 -11.57
N THR A 242 -15.34 10.95 -12.66
CA THR A 242 -15.33 9.48 -12.62
C THR A 242 -14.42 8.90 -13.70
N ARG A 243 -13.89 7.70 -13.43
CA ARG A 243 -13.05 6.92 -14.35
C ARG A 243 -11.95 7.77 -14.99
N TYR A 244 -11.99 7.97 -16.30
CA TYR A 244 -10.95 8.70 -17.05
C TYR A 244 -11.34 10.15 -17.36
N GLY A 245 -12.43 10.65 -16.78
CA GLY A 245 -12.96 11.99 -17.03
C GLY A 245 -12.20 13.12 -16.33
N ALA A 246 -11.34 12.79 -15.36
CA ALA A 246 -10.60 13.77 -14.55
C ALA A 246 -9.29 13.19 -14.01
N GLU A 247 -8.46 14.05 -13.41
CA GLU A 247 -7.28 13.68 -12.63
C GLU A 247 -7.34 14.38 -11.28
N LEU A 248 -6.90 13.70 -10.23
CA LEU A 248 -6.84 14.28 -8.90
C LEU A 248 -5.69 15.30 -8.85
N VAL A 249 -6.04 16.55 -8.56
CA VAL A 249 -5.07 17.63 -8.41
C VAL A 249 -4.79 17.80 -6.92
N VAL A 250 -3.57 17.47 -6.51
CA VAL A 250 -3.07 17.75 -5.17
C VAL A 250 -2.03 18.87 -5.29
N PRO A 251 -2.20 20.01 -4.60
CA PRO A 251 -1.23 21.10 -4.63
C PRO A 251 0.19 20.62 -4.29
N HIS A 252 1.19 21.18 -4.97
CA HIS A 252 2.60 20.82 -4.76
C HIS A 252 3.01 20.96 -3.29
N GLU A 253 2.65 22.08 -2.66
CA GLU A 253 2.92 22.33 -1.24
C GLU A 253 2.32 21.26 -0.30
N THR A 254 1.14 20.73 -0.63
CA THR A 254 0.46 19.68 0.13
C THR A 254 1.15 18.32 -0.07
N ARG A 255 1.61 18.03 -1.29
CA ARG A 255 2.42 16.82 -1.55
C ARG A 255 3.72 16.85 -0.76
N LEU A 256 4.38 18.01 -0.67
CA LEU A 256 5.60 18.17 0.13
C LEU A 256 5.33 17.99 1.62
N GLU A 257 4.24 18.57 2.16
CA GLU A 257 3.84 18.38 3.57
C GLU A 257 3.61 16.89 3.89
N CYS A 258 2.85 16.18 3.03
CA CYS A 258 2.64 14.74 3.17
C CYS A 258 3.95 13.94 3.08
N ALA A 259 4.83 14.27 2.12
CA ALA A 259 6.12 13.60 1.96
C ALA A 259 7.06 13.81 3.15
N VAL A 260 7.07 15.00 3.76
CA VAL A 260 7.82 15.28 4.98
C VAL A 260 7.31 14.42 6.13
N LEU A 261 5.99 14.29 6.33
CA LEU A 261 5.44 13.43 7.37
C LEU A 261 5.81 11.96 7.16
N LYS A 262 5.75 11.45 5.91
CA LYS A 262 6.25 10.10 5.57
C LYS A 262 7.72 9.92 5.92
N ALA A 263 8.55 10.93 5.63
CA ALA A 263 9.97 10.87 5.94
C ALA A 263 10.25 10.92 7.45
N VAL A 264 9.47 11.67 8.23
CA VAL A 264 9.52 11.68 9.70
C VAL A 264 9.18 10.28 10.24
N ALA A 265 8.07 9.70 9.80
CA ALA A 265 7.68 8.34 10.19
C ALA A 265 8.75 7.31 9.82
N ASP A 266 9.29 7.35 8.60
CA ASP A 266 10.34 6.44 8.15
C ASP A 266 11.61 6.56 9.02
N ARG A 267 12.06 7.80 9.27
CA ARG A 267 13.27 8.09 10.05
C ARG A 267 13.19 7.60 11.49
N TYR A 268 12.07 7.82 12.16
CA TYR A 268 11.92 7.61 13.61
C TYR A 268 11.18 6.33 13.98
N VAL A 269 10.36 5.79 13.09
CA VAL A 269 9.61 4.54 13.33
C VAL A 269 10.26 3.38 12.58
N MET A 270 10.47 3.52 11.27
CA MET A 270 10.85 2.39 10.41
C MET A 270 12.35 2.10 10.40
N GLN A 271 13.23 3.12 10.46
CA GLN A 271 14.69 2.95 10.40
C GLN A 271 15.36 2.65 11.74
N ARG A 272 14.60 2.32 12.79
CA ARG A 272 15.19 1.97 14.10
C ARG A 272 16.00 0.67 13.98
N ALA A 273 17.17 0.61 14.64
CA ALA A 273 18.05 -0.57 14.61
C ALA A 273 17.38 -1.86 15.15
N GLU A 274 16.48 -1.73 16.12
CA GLU A 274 15.66 -2.84 16.61
C GLU A 274 14.75 -3.40 15.50
N GLN A 275 14.19 -2.51 14.66
CA GLN A 275 13.39 -2.89 13.51
C GLN A 275 14.21 -3.53 12.40
N GLU A 276 15.50 -3.20 12.23
CA GLU A 276 16.36 -3.87 11.23
C GLU A 276 16.55 -5.35 11.53
N ARG A 277 16.80 -5.71 12.79
CA ARG A 277 16.94 -7.12 13.21
C ARG A 277 15.64 -7.89 12.99
N LEU A 278 14.51 -7.30 13.43
CA LEU A 278 13.19 -7.89 13.24
C LEU A 278 12.88 -8.12 11.74
N ARG A 279 13.21 -7.16 10.87
CA ARG A 279 13.01 -7.27 9.42
C ARG A 279 13.88 -8.35 8.78
N ALA A 280 15.11 -8.54 9.25
CA ALA A 280 15.95 -9.65 8.81
C ALA A 280 15.32 -11.00 9.19
N ASP A 281 14.88 -11.15 10.43
CA ASP A 281 14.21 -12.37 10.90
C ASP A 281 12.91 -12.65 10.14
N GLN A 282 12.11 -11.62 9.86
CA GLN A 282 10.88 -11.74 9.06
C GLN A 282 11.14 -12.28 7.65
N ARG A 283 12.19 -11.79 6.98
CA ARG A 283 12.58 -12.28 5.65
C ARG A 283 13.03 -13.74 5.68
N ILE A 284 13.76 -14.14 6.73
CA ILE A 284 14.17 -15.53 6.95
C ILE A 284 12.93 -16.42 7.12
N VAL A 285 11.98 -16.01 7.96
CA VAL A 285 10.72 -16.76 8.17
C VAL A 285 9.98 -17.00 6.85
N VAL A 286 9.84 -15.98 6.01
CA VAL A 286 9.15 -16.12 4.70
C VAL A 286 9.92 -17.06 3.77
N ALA A 287 11.25 -16.91 3.67
CA ALA A 287 12.08 -17.75 2.82
C ALA A 287 12.05 -19.23 3.25
N GLU A 288 12.29 -19.50 4.53
CA GLU A 288 12.26 -20.86 5.09
C GLU A 288 10.86 -21.48 4.98
N LEU A 289 9.80 -20.68 5.16
CA LEU A 289 8.43 -21.14 4.99
C LEU A 289 8.16 -21.56 3.53
N ALA A 290 8.64 -20.77 2.56
CA ALA A 290 8.49 -21.07 1.14
C ALA A 290 9.23 -22.36 0.75
N GLU A 291 10.45 -22.56 1.24
CA GLU A 291 11.21 -23.80 1.05
C GLU A 291 10.50 -24.99 1.71
N ALA A 292 10.07 -24.85 2.96
CA ALA A 292 9.41 -25.92 3.70
C ALA A 292 8.08 -26.35 3.05
N LEU A 293 7.29 -25.40 2.55
CA LEU A 293 6.07 -25.68 1.79
C LEU A 293 6.39 -26.37 0.45
N THR A 294 7.46 -25.96 -0.24
CA THR A 294 7.89 -26.60 -1.49
C THR A 294 8.27 -28.06 -1.27
N VAL A 295 9.05 -28.37 -0.23
CA VAL A 295 9.49 -29.74 0.09
C VAL A 295 8.32 -30.63 0.53
N ARG A 296 7.34 -30.07 1.23
CA ARG A 296 6.21 -30.81 1.80
C ARG A 296 4.97 -30.81 0.92
N ALA A 297 4.97 -30.11 -0.22
CA ALA A 297 3.83 -30.07 -1.11
C ALA A 297 3.54 -31.46 -1.68
N PRO A 298 2.26 -31.87 -1.79
CA PRO A 298 1.06 -31.08 -1.50
C PRO A 298 0.61 -31.12 -0.02
N ASP A 299 1.17 -32.00 0.81
CA ASP A 299 0.73 -32.25 2.19
C ASP A 299 0.92 -31.09 3.17
N GLY A 300 1.87 -30.19 2.90
CA GLY A 300 2.12 -28.97 3.68
C GLY A 300 1.13 -27.84 3.41
N LEU A 301 0.40 -27.89 2.29
CA LEU A 301 -0.54 -26.86 1.86
C LEU A 301 -1.90 -27.00 2.54
N ASP A 302 -2.57 -25.87 2.75
CA ASP A 302 -3.95 -25.84 3.22
C ASP A 302 -4.88 -26.43 2.16
N PRO A 303 -6.06 -26.99 2.54
CA PRO A 303 -6.88 -27.77 1.63
C PRO A 303 -7.25 -27.07 0.31
N GLN A 304 -7.51 -25.76 0.35
CA GLN A 304 -7.82 -24.97 -0.84
C GLN A 304 -6.62 -24.89 -1.79
N PHE A 305 -5.45 -24.51 -1.29
CA PHE A 305 -4.23 -24.40 -2.09
C PHE A 305 -3.73 -25.78 -2.54
N ARG A 306 -3.94 -26.83 -1.74
CA ARG A 306 -3.68 -28.21 -2.16
C ARG A 306 -4.44 -28.58 -3.44
N ALA A 307 -5.74 -28.32 -3.48
CA ALA A 307 -6.55 -28.58 -4.65
C ALA A 307 -6.08 -27.79 -5.88
N LEU A 308 -5.68 -26.52 -5.69
CA LEU A 308 -5.12 -25.70 -6.76
C LEU A 308 -3.75 -26.21 -7.23
N PHE A 309 -2.92 -26.70 -6.32
CA PHE A 309 -1.60 -27.28 -6.61
C PHE A 309 -1.72 -28.57 -7.41
N ASP A 310 -2.66 -29.43 -7.07
CA ASP A 310 -2.91 -30.70 -7.78
C ASP A 310 -3.46 -30.47 -9.19
N GLN A 311 -4.20 -29.38 -9.40
CA GLN A 311 -4.76 -28.98 -10.70
C GLN A 311 -3.78 -28.14 -11.55
N ALA A 312 -2.67 -27.70 -10.98
CA ALA A 312 -1.71 -26.85 -11.68
C ALA A 312 -1.08 -27.59 -12.87
N PRO A 313 -1.03 -26.97 -14.08
CA PRO A 313 -0.58 -27.64 -15.30
C PRO A 313 0.92 -27.91 -15.34
N ASP A 314 1.71 -27.17 -14.58
CA ASP A 314 3.17 -27.27 -14.54
C ASP A 314 3.74 -26.81 -13.19
N ASP A 315 5.05 -26.95 -13.03
CA ASP A 315 5.75 -26.61 -11.79
C ASP A 315 5.77 -25.09 -11.52
N ARG A 316 5.70 -24.26 -12.56
CA ARG A 316 5.60 -22.80 -12.43
C ARG A 316 4.28 -22.42 -11.77
N ALA A 317 3.17 -23.00 -12.23
CA ALA A 317 1.85 -22.80 -11.66
C ALA A 317 1.75 -23.38 -10.24
N ARG A 318 2.35 -24.54 -9.98
CA ARG A 318 2.47 -25.10 -8.62
C ARG A 318 3.19 -24.15 -7.66
N LYS A 319 4.29 -23.56 -8.10
CA LYS A 319 5.03 -22.57 -7.31
C LYS A 319 4.21 -21.31 -7.04
N ARG A 320 3.45 -20.82 -8.02
CA ARG A 320 2.50 -19.72 -7.81
C ARG A 320 1.48 -20.04 -6.71
N VAL A 321 0.99 -21.29 -6.64
CA VAL A 321 0.06 -21.70 -5.57
C VAL A 321 0.70 -21.64 -4.18
N ILE A 322 1.98 -21.98 -4.06
CA ILE A 322 2.73 -21.82 -2.79
C ILE A 322 2.82 -20.34 -2.42
N VAL A 323 3.14 -19.48 -3.40
CA VAL A 323 3.18 -18.02 -3.20
C VAL A 323 1.83 -17.48 -2.76
N ASP A 324 0.74 -17.92 -3.40
CA ASP A 324 -0.63 -17.54 -3.07
C ASP A 324 -0.99 -17.91 -1.63
N GLN A 325 -0.59 -19.11 -1.17
CA GLN A 325 -0.80 -19.52 0.21
C GLN A 325 -0.04 -18.64 1.19
N ILE A 326 1.25 -18.38 0.95
CA ILE A 326 2.08 -17.57 1.85
C ILE A 326 1.54 -16.15 1.94
N ALA A 327 1.17 -15.56 0.81
CA ALA A 327 0.62 -14.21 0.75
C ALA A 327 -0.74 -14.09 1.47
N SER A 328 -1.49 -15.20 1.60
CA SER A 328 -2.79 -15.22 2.29
C SER A 328 -2.68 -15.37 3.81
N LEU A 329 -1.46 -15.51 4.35
CA LEU A 329 -1.24 -15.64 5.79
C LEU A 329 -1.21 -14.27 6.46
N THR A 330 -1.65 -14.24 7.72
CA THR A 330 -1.30 -13.15 8.65
C THR A 330 0.09 -13.41 9.26
N ASP A 331 0.75 -12.38 9.80
CA ASP A 331 2.02 -12.49 10.53
C ASP A 331 2.03 -13.63 11.57
N ALA A 332 0.97 -13.72 12.38
CA ALA A 332 0.85 -14.75 13.41
C ALA A 332 0.72 -16.15 12.81
N SER A 333 -0.10 -16.30 11.76
CA SER A 333 -0.27 -17.60 11.09
C SER A 333 0.97 -18.03 10.31
N ALA A 334 1.71 -17.09 9.71
CA ALA A 334 2.98 -17.35 9.03
C ALA A 334 4.03 -17.89 10.01
N ARG A 335 4.18 -17.25 11.19
CA ARG A 335 5.07 -17.74 12.25
C ARG A 335 4.65 -19.11 12.78
N SER A 336 3.36 -19.30 13.03
CA SER A 336 2.83 -20.58 13.51
C SER A 336 3.06 -21.72 12.51
N LEU A 337 2.80 -21.45 11.23
CA LEU A 337 3.02 -22.41 10.15
C LEU A 337 4.51 -22.72 9.97
N HIS A 338 5.36 -21.69 9.95
CA HIS A 338 6.81 -21.83 9.87
C HIS A 338 7.34 -22.74 10.99
N ALA A 339 7.02 -22.44 12.26
CA ALA A 339 7.41 -23.25 13.42
C ALA A 339 6.97 -24.72 13.28
N ARG A 340 5.75 -24.96 12.80
CA ARG A 340 5.21 -26.31 12.58
C ARG A 340 5.97 -27.07 11.49
N LEU A 341 6.38 -26.41 10.42
CA LEU A 341 7.01 -27.07 9.26
C LEU A 341 8.53 -27.21 9.40
N THR A 342 9.20 -26.30 10.11
CA THR A 342 10.66 -26.32 10.33
C THR A 342 11.08 -27.00 11.64
N GLY A 343 10.13 -27.25 12.55
CA GLY A 343 10.39 -27.96 13.81
C GLY A 343 11.02 -27.09 14.91
N GLN A 344 11.03 -25.77 14.74
CA GLN A 344 11.38 -24.82 15.81
C GLN A 344 10.20 -24.72 16.79
N ARG A 345 10.39 -25.18 18.03
CA ARG A 345 9.43 -25.03 19.14
C ARG A 345 9.84 -23.93 20.08
#